data_AF-A0A522DQK5-F1
#
_entry.id   AF-A0A522DQK5-F1
#
_cell.length_a   1.000
_cell.length_b   1.000
_cell.length_c   1.000
_cell.angle_alpha   90.00
_cell.angle_beta   90.00
_cell.angle_gamma   90.00
#
_symmetry.space_group_name_H-M   'P 1'
#
loop_
_entity.id
_entity.type
_entity.pdbx_description
1 polymer ?
#
loop_
_entity_poly.entity_id
_entity_poly.type
_entity_poly.pdbx_seq_one_letter_code
_entity_poly.pdbx_strand_id
1 'polypeptide(L)'
;MTKRMLIMLIAVSLVLGAVFGFIEFKGRMIKQFMTAQGEPPQTVSAMAASVQEWLPELQAVGSVRAVHGVELSAEVAGIISEIHFKQGDEVSVNTPLLQLRADNDNAKLKSLSAAAELARIT
;
A
#
# COMPACT_ATOMS: atom_id res chain seq x y z
N MET A 1 40.02 -58.85 77.79
CA MET A 1 38.98 -57.91 77.32
C MET A 1 39.34 -57.19 76.01
N THR A 2 40.60 -56.81 75.78
CA THR A 2 41.05 -56.06 74.58
C THR A 2 40.95 -56.82 73.24
N LYS A 3 41.21 -58.14 73.22
CA LYS A 3 41.15 -58.96 71.98
C LYS A 3 39.76 -58.98 71.30
N ARG A 4 38.67 -59.02 72.07
CA ARG A 4 37.30 -59.02 71.54
C ARG A 4 36.90 -57.63 71.00
N MET A 5 37.38 -56.56 71.64
CA MET A 5 37.14 -55.18 71.22
C MET A 5 37.86 -54.84 69.92
N LEU A 6 39.08 -55.35 69.72
CA LEU A 6 39.83 -55.17 68.48
C LEU A 6 39.13 -55.84 67.27
N ILE A 7 38.63 -57.07 67.45
CA ILE A 7 37.90 -57.80 66.41
C ILE A 7 36.60 -57.07 66.03
N MET A 8 35.89 -56.52 67.02
CA MET A 8 34.67 -55.73 66.77
C MET A 8 34.97 -54.44 65.99
N LEU A 9 36.04 -53.71 66.34
CA LEU A 9 36.45 -52.51 65.61
C LEU A 9 36.81 -52.79 64.15
N ILE A 10 37.54 -53.89 63.89
CA ILE A 10 37.90 -54.30 62.52
C ILE A 10 36.64 -54.68 61.74
N ALA A 11 35.73 -55.46 62.35
CA ALA A 11 34.48 -55.86 61.71
C ALA A 11 33.60 -54.65 61.36
N VAL A 12 33.46 -53.70 62.28
CA VAL A 12 32.69 -52.47 62.05
C VAL A 12 33.33 -51.60 60.98
N SER A 13 34.66 -51.43 61.00
CA SER A 13 35.36 -50.67 59.97
C SER A 13 35.21 -51.30 58.58
N LEU A 14 35.18 -52.63 58.49
CA LEU A 14 35.02 -53.34 57.23
C LEU A 14 33.60 -53.20 56.68
N VAL A 15 32.59 -53.30 57.55
CA VAL A 15 31.18 -53.10 57.18
C VAL A 15 30.95 -51.66 56.73
N LEU A 16 31.44 -50.66 57.48
CA LEU A 16 31.32 -49.26 57.10
C LEU A 16 32.04 -48.97 55.78
N GLY A 17 33.29 -49.44 55.62
CA GLY A 17 34.04 -49.29 54.38
C GLY A 17 33.34 -49.89 53.17
N ALA A 18 32.72 -51.07 53.32
CA ALA A 18 31.95 -51.71 52.26
C ALA A 18 30.69 -50.92 51.88
N VAL A 19 29.95 -50.41 52.87
CA VAL A 19 28.72 -49.62 52.63
C VAL A 19 29.05 -48.30 51.95
N PHE A 20 30.04 -47.55 52.45
CA PHE A 20 30.45 -46.29 51.85
C PHE A 20 31.05 -46.49 50.44
N GLY A 21 31.87 -47.52 50.25
CA GLY A 21 32.41 -47.87 48.94
C GLY A 21 31.33 -48.21 47.90
N PHE A 22 30.30 -48.94 48.31
CA PHE A 22 29.19 -49.31 47.42
C PHE A 22 28.31 -48.11 47.03
N ILE A 23 28.05 -47.20 47.98
CA ILE A 23 27.28 -45.97 47.74
C ILE A 23 28.01 -45.07 46.74
N GLU A 24 29.31 -44.84 46.94
CA GLU A 24 30.14 -44.02 46.05
C GLU A 24 30.31 -44.64 44.66
N PHE A 25 30.41 -45.98 44.58
CA PHE A 25 30.47 -46.68 43.30
C PHE A 25 29.17 -46.54 42.51
N LYS A 26 28.03 -46.77 43.16
CA LYS A 26 26.70 -46.59 42.55
C LYS A 26 26.47 -45.15 42.09
N GLY A 27 26.86 -44.16 42.91
CA GLY A 27 26.77 -42.74 42.56
C GLY A 27 27.55 -42.38 41.30
N ARG A 28 28.80 -42.88 41.17
CA ARG A 28 29.61 -42.67 39.97
C ARG A 28 29.00 -43.33 38.73
N MET A 29 28.46 -44.53 38.86
CA MET A 29 27.87 -45.27 37.74
C MET A 29 26.56 -44.62 37.24
N ILE A 30 25.71 -44.14 38.15
CA ILE A 30 24.48 -43.40 37.79
C ILE A 30 24.83 -42.08 37.11
N LYS A 31 25.84 -41.35 37.62
CA LYS A 31 26.29 -40.11 37.01
C LYS A 31 26.80 -40.33 35.59
N GLN A 32 27.61 -41.37 35.36
CA GLN A 32 28.08 -41.73 34.02
C GLN A 32 26.93 -42.10 33.08
N PHE A 33 25.94 -42.85 33.56
CA PHE A 33 24.79 -43.25 32.77
C PHE A 33 23.90 -42.05 32.40
N MET A 34 23.64 -41.14 33.35
CA MET A 34 22.88 -39.91 33.09
C MET A 34 23.63 -38.96 32.14
N THR A 35 24.96 -38.84 32.24
CA THR A 35 25.72 -38.03 31.28
C THR A 35 25.78 -38.64 29.88
N ALA A 36 25.73 -39.97 29.77
CA ALA A 36 25.70 -40.68 28.49
C ALA A 36 24.32 -40.66 27.84
N GLN A 37 23.27 -40.53 28.64
CA GLN A 37 21.87 -40.44 28.24
C GLN A 37 21.39 -38.99 28.32
N GLY A 38 22.14 -38.07 27.71
CA GLY A 38 21.78 -36.66 27.64
C GLY A 38 20.39 -36.46 27.05
N GLU A 39 19.69 -35.42 27.52
CA GLU A 39 18.29 -35.15 27.22
C GLU A 39 17.99 -35.18 25.71
N PRO A 40 16.88 -35.80 25.29
CA PRO A 40 16.56 -35.90 23.88
C PRO A 40 16.34 -34.50 23.29
N PRO A 41 16.87 -34.23 22.08
CA PRO A 41 16.76 -32.94 21.45
C PRO A 41 15.28 -32.56 21.26
N GLN A 42 14.93 -31.36 21.70
CA GLN A 42 13.57 -30.82 21.56
C GLN A 42 13.34 -30.44 20.10
N THR A 43 12.23 -30.91 19.53
CA THR A 43 11.85 -30.58 18.17
C THR A 43 11.25 -29.18 18.11
N VAL A 44 11.72 -28.38 17.15
CA VAL A 44 11.17 -27.05 16.85
C VAL A 44 10.69 -27.01 15.41
N SER A 45 9.63 -26.25 15.16
CA SER A 45 9.16 -25.99 13.80
C SER A 45 9.95 -24.82 13.22
N ALA A 46 10.67 -25.06 12.14
CA ALA A 46 11.44 -24.05 11.42
C ALA A 46 11.25 -24.20 9.91
N MET A 47 11.28 -23.08 9.19
CA MET A 47 11.31 -23.07 7.72
C MET A 47 12.51 -22.26 7.23
N ALA A 48 13.02 -22.60 6.05
CA ALA A 48 14.07 -21.83 5.39
C ALA A 48 13.50 -20.52 4.84
N ALA A 49 14.11 -19.38 5.20
CA ALA A 49 13.76 -18.10 4.64
C ALA A 49 14.26 -17.99 3.19
N SER A 50 13.41 -17.57 2.27
CA SER A 50 13.77 -17.25 0.89
C SER A 50 13.52 -15.77 0.60
N VAL A 51 14.34 -15.20 -0.27
CA VAL A 51 14.13 -13.85 -0.78
C VAL A 51 13.14 -13.96 -1.94
N GLN A 52 12.03 -13.23 -1.84
CA GLN A 52 11.06 -13.09 -2.91
C GLN A 52 11.04 -11.64 -3.38
N GLU A 53 11.05 -11.44 -4.70
CA GLU A 53 10.77 -10.13 -5.27
C GLU A 53 9.28 -9.82 -5.12
N TRP A 54 8.97 -8.82 -4.30
CA TRP A 54 7.62 -8.34 -4.09
C TRP A 54 7.47 -7.01 -4.84
N LEU A 55 6.61 -6.98 -5.86
CA LEU A 55 6.27 -5.73 -6.55
C LEU A 55 5.11 -5.06 -5.81
N PRO A 56 5.33 -3.90 -5.17
CA PRO A 56 4.23 -3.13 -4.59
C PRO A 56 3.39 -2.54 -5.73
N GLU A 57 2.12 -2.95 -5.81
CA GLU A 57 1.15 -2.32 -6.70
C GLU A 57 0.52 -1.12 -5.99
N LEU A 58 0.56 0.06 -6.63
CA LEU A 58 -0.09 1.26 -6.13
C LEU A 58 -1.37 1.50 -6.93
N GLN A 59 -2.52 1.34 -6.29
CA GLN A 59 -3.80 1.66 -6.88
C GLN A 59 -4.11 3.14 -6.63
N ALA A 60 -4.28 3.90 -7.71
CA ALA A 60 -4.67 5.30 -7.65
C ALA A 60 -6.02 5.49 -8.35
N VAL A 61 -6.87 6.31 -7.75
CA VAL A 61 -8.12 6.78 -8.36
C VAL A 61 -7.97 8.25 -8.73
N GLY A 62 -8.44 8.63 -9.91
CA GLY A 62 -8.36 10.00 -10.42
C GLY A 62 -9.57 10.34 -11.28
N SER A 63 -9.87 11.63 -11.37
CA SER A 63 -10.90 12.16 -12.26
C SER A 63 -10.26 12.85 -13.46
N VAL A 64 -10.90 12.73 -14.62
CA VAL A 64 -10.46 13.39 -15.85
C VAL A 64 -11.27 14.68 -16.03
N ARG A 65 -10.58 15.75 -16.42
CA ARG A 65 -11.19 17.04 -16.80
C ARG A 65 -10.65 17.46 -18.15
N ALA A 66 -11.47 18.16 -18.94
CA ALA A 66 -11.01 18.83 -20.14
C ALA A 66 -9.86 19.81 -19.81
N VAL A 67 -8.77 19.73 -20.58
CA VAL A 67 -7.62 20.66 -20.45
C VAL A 67 -8.06 22.10 -20.73
N HIS A 68 -8.90 22.26 -21.75
CA HIS A 68 -9.51 23.53 -22.13
C HIS A 68 -11.01 23.31 -22.34
N GLY A 69 -11.81 23.69 -21.34
CA GLY A 69 -13.26 23.74 -21.43
C GLY A 69 -13.73 25.18 -21.32
N VAL A 70 -14.65 25.59 -22.20
CA VAL A 70 -15.28 26.91 -22.16
C VAL A 70 -16.79 26.75 -22.20
N GLU A 71 -17.48 27.58 -21.43
CA GLU A 71 -18.93 27.74 -21.51
C GLU A 71 -19.21 28.97 -22.38
N LEU A 72 -19.96 28.78 -23.45
CA LEU A 72 -20.24 29.83 -24.42
C LEU A 72 -21.53 30.55 -24.04
N SER A 73 -21.46 31.88 -23.93
CA SER A 73 -22.60 32.76 -23.75
C SER A 73 -22.65 33.81 -24.86
N ALA A 74 -23.85 34.29 -25.18
CA ALA A 74 -24.01 35.37 -26.15
C ALA A 74 -23.60 36.70 -25.52
N GLU A 75 -22.77 37.48 -26.21
CA GLU A 75 -22.36 38.82 -25.75
C GLU A 75 -23.52 39.84 -25.79
N VAL A 76 -24.50 39.62 -26.69
CA VAL A 76 -25.66 40.48 -26.88
C VAL A 76 -26.94 39.68 -26.74
N ALA A 77 -27.95 40.26 -26.10
CA ALA A 77 -29.28 39.67 -26.02
C ALA A 77 -29.92 39.64 -27.41
N GLY A 78 -30.36 38.46 -27.85
CA GLY A 78 -30.98 38.28 -29.16
C GLY A 78 -31.71 36.95 -29.28
N ILE A 79 -32.50 36.82 -30.34
CA ILE A 79 -33.21 35.58 -30.67
C ILE A 79 -32.34 34.78 -31.63
N ILE A 80 -32.15 33.49 -31.34
CA ILE A 80 -31.41 32.57 -32.22
C ILE A 80 -32.21 32.36 -33.50
N SER A 81 -31.57 32.59 -34.64
CA SER A 81 -32.11 32.34 -35.98
C SER A 81 -31.67 30.97 -36.49
N GLU A 82 -30.38 30.65 -36.39
CA GLU A 82 -29.79 29.41 -36.92
C GLU A 82 -28.72 28.84 -35.97
N ILE A 83 -28.56 27.51 -36.03
CA ILE A 83 -27.53 26.75 -35.30
C ILE A 83 -26.71 25.99 -36.35
N HIS A 84 -25.39 26.21 -36.35
CA HIS A 84 -24.47 25.72 -37.39
C HIS A 84 -23.60 24.54 -36.95
N PHE A 85 -23.88 23.95 -35.80
CA PHE A 85 -23.15 22.78 -35.28
C PHE A 85 -24.12 21.71 -34.77
N LYS A 86 -23.66 20.46 -34.74
CA LYS A 86 -24.32 19.36 -34.05
C LYS A 86 -23.56 18.98 -32.80
N GLN A 87 -24.26 18.30 -31.90
CA GLN A 87 -23.65 17.83 -30.65
C GLN A 87 -22.53 16.83 -30.96
N GLY A 88 -21.32 17.11 -30.47
CA GLY A 88 -20.13 16.29 -30.68
C GLY A 88 -19.32 16.62 -31.93
N ASP A 89 -19.71 17.64 -32.70
CA ASP A 89 -18.94 18.10 -33.84
C ASP A 89 -17.63 18.78 -33.39
N GLU A 90 -16.57 18.58 -34.19
CA GLU A 90 -15.30 19.27 -34.03
C GLU A 90 -15.35 20.61 -34.78
N VAL A 91 -15.05 21.70 -34.09
CA VAL A 91 -15.13 23.07 -34.62
C VAL A 91 -13.80 23.78 -34.51
N SER A 92 -13.44 24.56 -35.53
CA SER A 92 -12.21 25.33 -35.58
C SER A 92 -12.41 26.75 -35.02
N VAL A 93 -11.30 27.44 -34.77
CA VAL A 93 -11.34 28.86 -34.37
C VAL A 93 -12.00 29.67 -35.49
N ASN A 94 -12.90 30.58 -35.11
CA ASN A 94 -13.73 31.42 -36.00
C ASN A 94 -14.83 30.68 -36.77
N THR A 95 -15.12 29.41 -36.46
CA THR A 95 -16.30 28.75 -37.02
C THR A 95 -17.57 29.36 -36.39
N PRO A 96 -18.52 29.90 -37.18
CA PRO A 96 -19.77 30.41 -36.64
C PRO A 96 -20.58 29.23 -36.08
N LEU A 97 -20.97 29.33 -34.81
CA LEU A 97 -21.74 28.28 -34.12
C LEU A 97 -23.24 28.58 -34.12
N LEU A 98 -23.58 29.85 -33.89
CA LEU A 98 -24.95 30.33 -33.70
C LEU A 98 -25.10 31.63 -34.47
N GLN A 99 -26.25 31.83 -35.10
CA GLN A 99 -26.60 33.10 -35.73
C GLN A 99 -27.79 33.72 -34.99
N LEU A 100 -27.60 34.96 -34.51
CA LEU A 100 -28.68 35.76 -33.95
C LEU A 100 -29.45 36.48 -35.07
N ARG A 101 -30.74 36.70 -34.86
CA ARG A 101 -31.60 37.42 -35.80
C ARG A 101 -31.15 38.89 -35.89
N ALA A 102 -30.73 39.30 -37.09
CA ALA A 102 -30.11 40.60 -37.34
C ALA A 102 -30.98 41.58 -38.16
N ASP A 103 -32.30 41.36 -38.27
CA ASP A 103 -33.17 42.16 -39.14
C ASP A 103 -33.16 43.65 -38.76
N ASN A 104 -33.27 43.94 -37.46
CA ASN A 104 -33.26 45.30 -36.93
C ASN A 104 -31.87 45.96 -37.10
N ASP A 105 -30.80 45.21 -36.84
CA ASP A 105 -29.43 45.72 -36.96
C ASP A 105 -29.08 46.03 -38.42
N ASN A 106 -29.48 45.15 -39.35
CA ASN A 106 -29.32 45.36 -40.78
C ASN A 106 -30.13 46.57 -41.28
N ALA A 107 -31.36 46.74 -40.81
CA ALA A 107 -32.18 47.91 -41.14
C ALA A 107 -31.53 49.20 -40.60
N LYS A 108 -31.04 49.17 -39.36
CA LYS A 108 -30.35 50.31 -38.74
C LYS A 108 -29.05 50.65 -39.48
N LEU A 109 -28.27 49.65 -39.86
CA LEU A 109 -27.03 49.81 -40.64
C LEU A 109 -27.30 50.44 -42.00
N LYS A 110 -28.38 50.03 -42.70
CA LYS A 110 -28.81 50.66 -43.96
C LYS A 110 -29.20 52.12 -43.78
N SER A 111 -29.96 52.43 -42.72
CA SER A 111 -30.34 53.82 -42.42
C SER A 111 -29.13 54.70 -42.10
N LEU A 112 -28.19 54.21 -41.29
CA LEU A 112 -26.99 54.94 -40.90
C LEU A 112 -26.01 55.12 -42.06
N SER A 113 -25.86 54.11 -42.93
CA SER A 113 -25.01 54.22 -44.13
C SER A 113 -25.56 55.24 -45.14
N ALA A 114 -26.88 55.27 -45.35
CA ALA A 114 -27.51 56.30 -46.18
C ALA A 114 -27.32 57.72 -45.62
N ALA A 115 -27.47 57.89 -44.30
CA ALA A 115 -27.21 59.16 -43.63
C ALA A 115 -25.73 59.59 -43.73
N ALA A 116 -24.79 58.64 -43.58
CA ALA A 116 -23.36 58.90 -43.72
C ALA A 116 -22.99 59.30 -45.16
N GLU A 117 -23.63 58.69 -46.16
CA GLU A 117 -23.40 59.06 -47.56
C GLU A 117 -23.95 60.43 -47.90
N LEU A 118 -25.15 60.77 -47.42
CA LEU A 118 -25.72 62.11 -47.56
C LEU A 118 -24.81 63.19 -46.93
N ALA A 119 -24.27 62.91 -45.74
CA ALA A 119 -23.34 63.80 -45.04
C ALA A 119 -21.96 63.90 -45.70
N ARG A 120 -21.59 62.97 -46.59
CA ARG A 120 -20.36 63.05 -47.38
C ARG A 120 -20.51 63.95 -48.60
N ILE A 121 -21.74 64.05 -49.11
CA ILE A 121 -22.10 64.83 -50.30
C ILE A 121 -22.46 66.29 -49.94
N THR A 122 -22.88 66.54 -48.69
CA THR A 122 -23.19 67.87 -48.14
C THR A 122 -21.99 68.43 -47.38
#